data_AF-A0AA39DW30-F1
#
_entry.id   AF-A0AA39DW30-F1
#
_cell.length_a   1.000
_cell.length_b   1.000
_cell.length_c   1.000
_cell.angle_alpha   90.00
_cell.angle_beta   90.00
_cell.angle_gamma   90.00
#
_symmetry.space_group_name_H-M   'P 1'
#
loop_
_entity.id
_entity.type
_entity.pdbx_description
1 polymer ?
#
loop_
_entity_poly.entity_id
_entity_poly.type
_entity_poly.pdbx_seq_one_letter_code
_entity_poly.pdbx_strand_id
1 'polypeptide(L)'
;MGMGPTPLSVPPEELQKLEKPQVYLGHRNSQTVKSVSFFGPADDYVLSGSDCGHIFIWKKKGAKLVRLTAGDQQIVNHLEPHPYMPIFASCGIENSIKLWIPMADGILPLPDDAEKIMESNRQGREDHSLITLTPDVIMHVLRLQRRQNAAYIERRYDRADIENDEEDEGEAYLLGFSDGEASSEEGFTGNTTECNIS
;
A
#
# COMPACT_ATOMS: atom_id res chain seq x y z
N MET A 1 11.23 -9.13 -27.89
CA MET A 1 10.48 -8.72 -26.68
C MET A 1 9.04 -8.50 -27.09
N GLY A 2 8.25 -9.57 -27.11
CA GLY A 2 6.88 -9.54 -27.62
C GLY A 2 5.97 -8.82 -26.64
N MET A 3 5.36 -7.71 -27.07
CA MET A 3 4.16 -7.23 -26.42
C MET A 3 3.09 -8.28 -26.68
N GLY A 4 2.61 -8.93 -25.61
CA GLY A 4 1.45 -9.80 -25.68
C GLY A 4 0.27 -9.08 -26.31
N PRO A 5 -0.75 -9.82 -26.79
CA PRO A 5 -1.88 -9.19 -27.45
C PRO A 5 -2.46 -8.11 -26.53
N THR A 6 -2.60 -6.91 -27.11
CA THR A 6 -3.35 -5.79 -26.54
C THR A 6 -4.56 -6.31 -25.77
N PRO A 7 -4.83 -5.84 -24.53
CA PRO A 7 -5.98 -6.33 -23.78
C PRO A 7 -7.23 -6.10 -24.63
N LEU A 8 -7.83 -7.19 -25.09
CA LEU A 8 -9.04 -7.16 -25.90
C LEU A 8 -10.09 -6.39 -25.09
N SER A 9 -10.60 -5.29 -25.66
CA SER A 9 -11.67 -4.52 -25.08
C SER A 9 -12.88 -5.43 -24.93
N VAL A 10 -13.13 -5.89 -23.71
CA VAL A 10 -14.26 -6.76 -23.38
C VAL A 10 -15.54 -6.01 -23.80
N PRO A 11 -16.41 -6.60 -24.64
CA PRO A 11 -17.65 -5.96 -25.06
C PRO A 11 -18.49 -5.55 -23.84
N PRO A 12 -19.22 -4.42 -23.89
CA PRO A 12 -20.03 -3.95 -22.77
C PRO A 12 -21.06 -4.97 -22.25
N GLU A 13 -21.52 -5.87 -23.12
CA GLU A 13 -22.45 -6.96 -22.80
C GLU A 13 -21.79 -8.07 -21.95
N GLU A 14 -20.50 -8.32 -22.14
CA GLU A 14 -19.74 -9.26 -21.32
C GLU A 14 -19.31 -8.64 -19.99
N LEU A 15 -19.07 -7.31 -19.96
CA LEU A 15 -18.85 -6.57 -18.71
C LEU A 15 -20.07 -6.64 -17.78
N GLN A 16 -21.29 -6.74 -18.35
CA GLN A 16 -22.52 -6.93 -17.57
C GLN A 16 -22.70 -8.36 -17.05
N LYS A 17 -22.03 -9.34 -17.65
CA LYS A 17 -21.99 -10.74 -17.18
C LYS A 17 -20.94 -10.96 -16.08
N LEU A 18 -20.01 -10.03 -15.89
CA LEU A 18 -19.07 -10.10 -14.78
C LEU A 18 -19.82 -9.90 -13.46
N GLU A 19 -19.60 -10.82 -12.52
CA GLU A 19 -20.11 -10.67 -11.17
C GLU A 19 -19.59 -9.36 -10.58
N LYS A 20 -20.49 -8.59 -9.94
CA LYS A 20 -20.10 -7.33 -9.30
C LYS A 20 -19.01 -7.59 -8.26
N PRO A 21 -17.97 -6.74 -8.19
CA PRO A 21 -16.91 -6.92 -7.21
C PRO A 21 -17.50 -6.85 -5.81
N GLN A 22 -17.07 -7.78 -4.99
CA GLN A 22 -17.59 -7.94 -3.65
C GLN A 22 -16.74 -7.17 -2.65
N VAL A 23 -17.39 -6.45 -1.74
CA VAL A 23 -16.73 -5.58 -0.76
C VAL A 23 -16.84 -6.17 0.63
N TYR A 24 -15.70 -6.34 1.30
CA TYR A 24 -15.60 -6.86 2.67
C TYR A 24 -15.41 -5.70 3.64
N LEU A 25 -16.44 -5.42 4.43
CA LEU A 25 -16.49 -4.28 5.34
C LEU A 25 -16.04 -4.68 6.76
N GLY A 26 -15.52 -3.71 7.51
CA GLY A 26 -15.24 -3.83 8.96
C GLY A 26 -13.78 -3.69 9.35
N HIS A 27 -12.83 -4.18 8.55
CA HIS A 27 -11.40 -4.00 8.85
C HIS A 27 -10.98 -2.54 8.65
N ARG A 28 -9.82 -2.14 9.19
CA ARG A 28 -9.19 -0.82 8.99
C ARG A 28 -7.81 -0.99 8.36
N ASN A 29 -7.57 -0.21 7.31
CA ASN A 29 -6.30 -0.12 6.59
C ASN A 29 -6.14 1.36 6.21
N SER A 30 -5.68 2.16 7.15
CA SER A 30 -5.43 3.61 6.99
C SER A 30 -4.04 4.02 7.45
N GLN A 31 -3.38 3.22 8.31
CA GLN A 31 -2.05 3.52 8.83
C GLN A 31 -0.94 2.72 8.14
N THR A 32 -1.20 1.44 7.83
CA THR A 32 -0.17 0.53 7.29
C THR A 32 -0.80 -0.49 6.34
N VAL A 33 -0.01 -1.03 5.39
CA VAL A 33 -0.49 -1.99 4.39
C VAL A 33 -0.89 -3.32 5.04
N LYS A 34 -2.01 -3.90 4.60
CA LYS A 34 -2.55 -5.18 5.10
C LYS A 34 -2.49 -6.25 4.03
N SER A 35 -1.97 -7.42 4.41
CA SER A 35 -2.14 -8.64 3.63
C SER A 35 -3.57 -9.16 3.75
N VAL A 36 -4.05 -9.71 2.64
CA VAL A 36 -5.35 -10.38 2.51
C VAL A 36 -5.09 -11.71 1.82
N SER A 37 -5.64 -12.79 2.36
CA SER A 37 -5.37 -14.16 1.89
C SER A 37 -6.65 -14.97 1.82
N PHE A 38 -6.73 -15.91 0.87
CA PHE A 38 -7.81 -16.90 0.84
C PHE A 38 -7.55 -18.02 1.83
N PHE A 39 -8.61 -18.58 2.40
CA PHE A 39 -8.51 -19.61 3.43
C PHE A 39 -9.59 -20.69 3.30
N GLY A 40 -9.23 -21.90 3.70
CA GLY A 40 -10.07 -23.10 3.65
C GLY A 40 -9.82 -23.96 2.41
N PRO A 41 -10.37 -25.19 2.38
CA PRO A 41 -10.06 -26.19 1.35
C PRO A 41 -10.40 -25.79 -0.09
N ALA A 42 -11.32 -24.83 -0.27
CA ALA A 42 -11.78 -24.35 -1.57
C ALA A 42 -11.80 -22.80 -1.65
N ASP A 43 -10.95 -22.13 -0.86
CA ASP A 43 -10.92 -20.66 -0.76
C ASP A 43 -12.28 -20.05 -0.41
N ASP A 44 -13.05 -20.75 0.43
CA ASP A 44 -14.39 -20.35 0.84
C ASP A 44 -14.39 -19.14 1.80
N TYR A 45 -13.21 -18.78 2.32
CA TYR A 45 -13.02 -17.70 3.27
C TYR A 45 -11.97 -16.70 2.81
N VAL A 46 -12.09 -15.48 3.31
CA VAL A 46 -11.14 -14.38 3.12
C VAL A 46 -10.64 -13.96 4.49
N LEU A 47 -9.32 -13.86 4.64
CA LEU A 47 -8.62 -13.38 5.83
C LEU A 47 -8.07 -11.98 5.59
N SER A 48 -8.19 -11.09 6.57
CA SER A 48 -7.53 -9.78 6.55
C SER A 48 -7.08 -9.38 7.94
N GLY A 49 -5.91 -8.75 8.00
CA GLY A 49 -5.46 -8.01 9.18
C GLY A 49 -6.17 -6.66 9.27
N SER A 50 -6.03 -6.00 10.41
CA SER A 50 -6.56 -4.66 10.64
C SER A 50 -5.61 -3.82 11.48
N ASP A 51 -5.65 -2.51 11.27
CA ASP A 51 -4.97 -1.51 12.11
C ASP A 51 -5.58 -1.40 13.53
N CYS A 52 -6.63 -2.17 13.84
CA CYS A 52 -7.17 -2.29 15.20
C CYS A 52 -6.67 -3.52 15.94
N GLY A 53 -5.68 -4.24 15.41
CA GLY A 53 -5.11 -5.42 16.02
C GLY A 53 -5.94 -6.69 15.83
N HIS A 54 -7.09 -6.59 15.17
CA HIS A 54 -7.97 -7.73 14.94
C HIS A 54 -7.75 -8.37 13.56
N ILE A 55 -7.95 -9.67 13.51
CA ILE A 55 -8.03 -10.50 12.31
C ILE A 55 -9.50 -10.71 11.99
N PHE A 56 -9.86 -10.41 10.75
CA PHE A 56 -11.19 -10.58 10.23
C PHE A 56 -11.23 -11.77 9.28
N ILE A 57 -12.23 -12.62 9.45
CA ILE A 57 -12.49 -13.77 8.59
C ILE A 57 -13.91 -13.63 8.05
N TRP A 58 -14.04 -13.52 6.74
CA TRP A 58 -15.34 -13.49 6.07
C TRP A 58 -15.56 -14.75 5.26
N LYS A 59 -16.83 -15.12 5.09
CA LYS A 59 -17.22 -16.03 4.02
C LYS A 59 -17.08 -15.30 2.70
N LYS A 60 -16.35 -15.89 1.75
CA LYS A 60 -16.16 -15.35 0.39
C LYS A 60 -17.52 -15.06 -0.25
N LYS A 61 -18.38 -16.08 -0.36
CA LYS A 61 -19.75 -15.90 -0.83
C LYS A 61 -20.58 -15.09 0.18
N GLY A 62 -21.06 -13.92 -0.25
CA GLY A 62 -21.88 -13.01 0.55
C GLY A 62 -21.12 -12.06 1.50
N ALA A 63 -19.79 -12.16 1.64
CA ALA A 63 -18.95 -11.23 2.41
C ALA A 63 -19.40 -11.08 3.88
N LYS A 64 -20.00 -12.14 4.41
CA LYS A 64 -20.48 -12.19 5.79
C LYS A 64 -19.31 -12.44 6.72
N LEU A 65 -19.15 -11.60 7.74
CA LEU A 65 -18.18 -11.82 8.80
C LEU A 65 -18.53 -13.12 9.54
N VAL A 66 -17.60 -14.06 9.58
CA VAL A 66 -17.77 -15.35 10.29
C VAL A 66 -16.91 -15.44 11.53
N ARG A 67 -15.79 -14.73 11.58
CA ARG A 67 -14.94 -14.68 12.76
C ARG A 67 -14.23 -13.34 12.88
N LEU A 68 -14.11 -12.90 14.13
CA LEU A 68 -13.30 -11.77 14.56
C LEU A 68 -12.44 -12.25 15.73
N THR A 69 -11.13 -12.07 15.64
CA THR A 69 -10.18 -12.49 16.69
C THR A 69 -9.11 -11.43 16.89
N ALA A 70 -8.72 -11.17 18.14
CA ALA A 70 -7.59 -10.31 18.45
C ALA A 70 -6.29 -10.99 18.02
N GLY A 71 -5.63 -10.45 17.00
CA GLY A 71 -4.37 -10.95 16.46
C GLY A 71 -3.17 -10.38 17.22
N ASP A 72 -3.04 -9.06 17.22
CA ASP A 72 -2.01 -8.28 17.90
C ASP A 72 -2.66 -7.19 18.75
N GLN A 73 -1.94 -6.61 19.70
CA GLN A 73 -2.46 -5.52 20.55
C GLN A 73 -2.70 -4.24 19.75
N GLN A 74 -1.94 -4.03 18.66
CA GLN A 74 -2.00 -2.80 17.88
C GLN A 74 -2.44 -3.02 16.44
N ILE A 75 -1.59 -3.65 15.63
CA ILE A 75 -1.77 -3.75 14.18
C ILE A 75 -1.34 -5.13 13.73
N VAL A 76 -2.19 -5.78 12.93
CA VAL A 76 -1.86 -7.03 12.23
C VAL A 76 -1.60 -6.70 10.77
N ASN A 77 -0.39 -6.93 10.27
CA ASN A 77 0.02 -6.55 8.92
C ASN A 77 -0.06 -7.71 7.93
N HIS A 78 0.37 -8.90 8.34
CA HIS A 78 0.48 -10.06 7.47
C HIS A 78 -0.27 -11.27 8.02
N LEU A 79 -0.87 -12.04 7.10
CA LEU A 79 -1.58 -13.27 7.36
C LEU A 79 -1.18 -14.27 6.27
N GLU A 80 -0.57 -15.37 6.68
CA GLU A 80 -0.09 -16.42 5.77
C GLU A 80 -0.79 -17.74 6.11
N PRO A 81 -1.79 -18.17 5.33
CA PRO A 81 -2.45 -19.45 5.51
C PRO A 81 -1.57 -20.60 5.02
N HIS A 82 -1.66 -21.74 5.69
CA HIS A 82 -1.01 -22.95 5.21
C HIS A 82 -1.76 -23.49 3.97
N PRO A 83 -1.05 -23.94 2.92
CA PRO A 83 -1.67 -24.34 1.64
C PRO A 83 -2.65 -25.51 1.75
N TYR A 84 -2.50 -26.38 2.75
CA TYR A 84 -3.28 -27.62 2.87
C TYR A 84 -3.98 -27.84 4.22
N MET A 85 -3.60 -27.08 5.25
CA MET A 85 -4.06 -27.31 6.62
C MET A 85 -4.86 -26.09 7.05
N PRO A 86 -5.88 -26.26 7.90
CA PRO A 86 -6.69 -25.14 8.36
C PRO A 86 -5.97 -24.32 9.44
N ILE A 87 -4.70 -23.99 9.21
CA ILE A 87 -3.85 -23.19 10.10
C ILE A 87 -3.34 -21.97 9.33
N PHE A 88 -3.02 -20.91 10.06
CA PHE A 88 -2.38 -19.73 9.47
C PHE A 88 -1.49 -19.03 10.49
N ALA A 89 -0.49 -18.32 9.99
CA ALA A 89 0.37 -17.46 10.78
C ALA A 89 -0.10 -16.00 10.64
N SER A 90 0.01 -15.23 11.71
CA SER A 90 -0.18 -13.78 11.68
C SER A 90 1.02 -13.06 12.26
N CYS A 91 1.35 -11.90 11.72
CA CYS A 91 2.31 -10.99 12.31
C CYS A 91 1.91 -9.53 12.12
N GLY A 92 2.41 -8.70 13.02
CA GLY A 92 2.06 -7.29 13.14
C GLY A 92 3.27 -6.41 13.38
N ILE A 93 3.09 -5.39 14.24
CA ILE A 93 4.18 -4.53 14.72
C ILE A 93 4.88 -5.15 15.93
N GLU A 94 4.26 -6.13 16.59
CA GLU A 94 4.86 -6.82 17.71
C GLU A 94 6.03 -7.72 17.29
N ASN A 95 6.97 -7.92 18.21
CA ASN A 95 8.11 -8.84 18.05
C ASN A 95 7.69 -10.33 18.20
N SER A 96 6.49 -10.69 17.72
CA SER A 96 5.98 -12.05 17.82
C SER A 96 5.22 -12.45 16.55
N ILE A 97 5.29 -13.75 16.24
CA ILE A 97 4.48 -14.39 15.20
C ILE A 97 3.53 -15.35 15.91
N LYS A 98 2.25 -15.29 15.55
CA LYS A 98 1.20 -16.11 16.18
C LYS A 98 0.71 -17.15 15.18
N LEU A 99 0.63 -18.41 15.64
CA LEU A 99 0.06 -19.52 14.88
C LEU A 99 -1.36 -19.80 15.35
N TRP A 100 -2.28 -19.89 14.39
CA TRP A 100 -3.70 -20.09 14.62
C TRP A 100 -4.11 -21.50 14.22
N ILE A 101 -4.76 -22.20 15.15
CA ILE A 101 -5.27 -23.57 14.95
C ILE A 101 -6.75 -23.60 15.39
N PRO A 102 -7.65 -24.21 14.59
CA PRO A 102 -9.04 -24.36 14.94
C PRO A 102 -9.16 -25.42 16.05
N MET A 103 -9.43 -24.96 17.27
CA MET A 103 -9.60 -25.83 18.44
C MET A 103 -11.06 -25.98 18.86
N ALA A 104 -11.99 -25.31 18.19
CA ALA A 104 -13.41 -25.32 18.56
C ALA A 104 -14.14 -26.47 17.85
N ASP A 105 -14.92 -27.24 18.61
CA ASP A 105 -15.74 -28.33 18.08
C ASP A 105 -17.00 -27.86 17.33
N GLY A 106 -17.22 -26.55 17.23
CA GLY A 106 -18.42 -25.98 16.61
C GLY A 106 -18.28 -24.52 16.19
N ILE A 107 -19.36 -23.98 15.62
CA ILE A 107 -19.43 -22.59 15.16
C ILE A 107 -19.56 -21.69 16.39
N LEU A 108 -18.53 -20.89 16.64
CA LEU A 108 -18.57 -19.88 17.70
C LEU A 108 -19.28 -18.62 17.19
N PRO A 109 -20.13 -18.00 18.03
CA PRO A 109 -20.72 -16.71 17.69
C PRO A 109 -19.64 -15.64 17.56
N LEU A 110 -19.98 -14.56 16.84
CA LEU A 110 -19.13 -13.38 16.81
C LEU A 110 -19.05 -12.77 18.22
N PRO A 111 -17.93 -12.11 18.56
CA PRO A 111 -17.85 -11.32 19.79
C PRO A 111 -18.96 -10.27 19.87
N ASP A 112 -19.51 -10.03 21.06
CA ASP A 112 -20.60 -9.06 21.28
C ASP A 112 -20.20 -7.62 20.90
N ASP A 113 -18.90 -7.32 20.96
CA ASP A 113 -18.31 -6.03 20.61
C ASP A 113 -17.92 -5.92 19.12
N ALA A 114 -18.20 -6.93 18.28
CA ALA A 114 -17.81 -6.93 16.87
C ALA A 114 -18.37 -5.73 16.09
N GLU A 115 -19.65 -5.37 16.29
CA GLU A 115 -20.26 -4.21 15.64
C GLU A 115 -19.58 -2.90 16.09
N LYS A 116 -19.28 -2.79 17.39
CA LYS A 116 -18.59 -1.62 17.96
C LYS A 116 -17.18 -1.48 17.39
N ILE A 117 -16.45 -2.59 17.24
CA ILE A 117 -15.12 -2.62 16.62
C ILE A 117 -15.20 -2.18 15.16
N MET A 118 -16.17 -2.69 14.39
CA MET A 118 -16.36 -2.32 12.99
C MET A 118 -16.73 -0.84 12.81
N GLU A 119 -17.56 -0.29 13.69
CA GLU A 119 -17.93 1.13 13.66
C GLU A 119 -16.73 2.02 14.04
N SER A 120 -15.96 1.65 15.07
CA SER A 120 -14.73 2.35 15.43
C SER A 120 -13.69 2.32 14.29
N ASN A 121 -13.61 1.20 13.57
CA ASN A 121 -12.74 1.08 12.40
C ASN A 121 -13.20 1.97 11.23
N ARG A 122 -14.52 2.09 11.02
CA ARG A 122 -15.08 3.00 10.02
C ARG A 122 -14.72 4.45 10.35
N GLN A 123 -14.98 4.88 11.58
CA GLN A 123 -14.66 6.25 12.02
C GLN A 123 -13.16 6.54 11.90
N GLY A 124 -12.31 5.61 12.35
CA GLY A 124 -10.86 5.78 12.27
C GLY A 124 -10.29 5.80 10.83
N ARG A 125 -11.04 5.36 9.82
CA ARG A 125 -10.66 5.58 8.41
C ARG A 125 -10.92 7.03 7.98
N GLU A 126 -12.04 7.59 8.43
CA GLU A 126 -12.45 8.95 8.09
C GLU A 126 -11.52 9.99 8.73
N ASP A 127 -11.12 9.77 9.99
CA ASP A 127 -10.23 10.68 10.72
C ASP A 127 -8.84 10.82 10.06
N HIS A 128 -8.32 9.76 9.43
CA HIS A 128 -7.07 9.82 8.67
C HIS A 128 -7.27 10.34 7.22
N SER A 129 -8.50 10.48 6.76
CA SER A 129 -8.84 11.00 5.43
C SER A 129 -9.01 12.52 5.36
N LEU A 130 -8.75 13.23 6.46
CA LEU A 130 -9.00 14.68 6.64
C LEU A 130 -8.25 15.63 5.70
N ILE A 131 -7.47 15.12 4.74
CA ILE A 131 -7.03 15.92 3.59
C ILE A 131 -7.97 15.64 2.40
N THR A 132 -9.28 15.74 2.61
CA THR A 132 -10.24 15.87 1.51
C THR A 132 -10.17 17.31 1.02
N LEU A 133 -9.19 17.62 0.17
CA LEU A 133 -9.15 18.89 -0.54
C LEU A 133 -10.42 18.99 -1.38
N THR A 134 -11.12 20.13 -1.31
CA THR A 134 -12.27 20.35 -2.19
C THR A 134 -11.82 20.31 -3.66
N PRO A 135 -12.68 19.90 -4.60
CA PRO A 135 -12.32 19.89 -6.02
C PRO A 135 -11.73 21.22 -6.51
N ASP A 136 -12.20 22.35 -5.94
CA ASP A 136 -11.66 23.68 -6.23
C ASP A 136 -10.21 23.85 -5.78
N VAL A 137 -9.86 23.37 -4.58
CA VAL A 137 -8.49 23.44 -4.06
C VAL A 137 -7.57 22.52 -4.86
N ILE A 138 -8.01 21.31 -5.20
CA ILE A 138 -7.27 20.40 -6.09
C ILE A 138 -7.00 21.07 -7.44
N MET A 139 -8.04 21.63 -8.05
CA MET A 139 -7.92 22.33 -9.34
C MET A 139 -7.05 23.58 -9.25
N HIS A 140 -7.08 24.30 -8.13
CA HIS A 140 -6.23 25.46 -7.90
C HIS A 140 -4.75 25.06 -7.82
N VAL A 141 -4.42 24.00 -7.05
CA VAL A 141 -3.07 23.46 -6.95
C VAL A 141 -2.58 22.95 -8.31
N LEU A 142 -3.40 22.22 -9.07
CA LEU A 142 -3.04 21.74 -10.40
C LEU A 142 -2.82 22.89 -11.39
N ARG A 143 -3.61 23.96 -11.32
CA ARG A 143 -3.41 25.17 -12.13
C ARG A 143 -2.10 25.88 -11.78
N LEU A 144 -1.77 25.97 -10.50
CA LEU A 144 -0.50 26.53 -10.01
C LEU A 144 0.70 25.71 -10.50
N GLN A 145 0.65 24.39 -10.36
CA GLN A 145 1.71 23.49 -10.83
C GLN A 145 1.91 23.59 -12.35
N ARG A 146 0.83 23.67 -13.15
CA ARG A 146 0.93 23.87 -14.61
C ARG A 146 1.60 25.20 -14.96
N ARG A 147 1.28 26.28 -14.25
CA ARG A 147 1.92 27.60 -14.45
C ARG A 147 3.40 27.58 -14.10
N GLN A 148 3.77 26.95 -12.97
CA GLN A 148 5.17 26.83 -12.56
C GLN A 148 5.98 25.97 -13.54
N ASN A 149 5.42 24.84 -13.99
CA ASN A 149 6.07 23.98 -14.99
C ASN A 149 6.25 24.69 -16.33
N ALA A 150 5.26 25.45 -16.80
CA ALA A 150 5.39 26.24 -18.03
C ALA A 150 6.51 27.28 -17.90
N ALA A 151 6.55 28.04 -16.80
CA ALA A 151 7.60 29.03 -16.54
C ALA A 151 9.00 28.41 -16.35
N TYR A 152 9.08 27.20 -15.81
CA TYR A 152 10.33 26.45 -15.69
C TYR A 152 10.84 25.99 -17.06
N ILE A 153 9.93 25.49 -17.92
CA ILE A 153 10.24 25.04 -19.27
C ILE A 153 10.67 26.22 -20.15
N GLU A 154 9.95 27.34 -20.13
CA GLU A 154 10.32 28.56 -20.86
C GLU A 154 11.73 29.04 -20.49
N ARG A 155 12.08 29.11 -19.20
CA ARG A 155 13.44 29.49 -18.78
C ARG A 155 14.52 28.51 -19.24
N ARG A 156 14.20 27.23 -19.41
CA ARG A 156 15.13 26.23 -19.94
C ARG A 156 15.38 26.43 -21.44
N TYR A 157 14.34 26.81 -22.18
CA TYR A 157 14.46 27.11 -23.61
C TYR A 157 15.13 28.47 -23.85
N ASP A 158 14.77 29.52 -23.11
CA ASP A 158 15.44 30.83 -23.18
C ASP A 158 16.94 30.73 -22.88
N ARG A 159 17.36 29.84 -21.96
CA ARG A 159 18.78 29.63 -21.65
C ARG A 159 19.52 28.84 -22.74
N ALA A 160 18.84 27.94 -23.44
CA ALA A 160 19.41 27.18 -24.54
C ALA A 160 19.50 28.01 -25.83
N ASP A 161 18.64 29.02 -26.00
CA ASP A 161 18.63 29.91 -27.16
C ASP A 161 19.69 31.04 -27.07
N ILE A 162 20.31 31.24 -25.89
CA ILE A 162 21.44 32.20 -25.71
C ILE A 162 22.80 31.55 -25.99
N GLU A 163 22.91 30.21 -25.93
CA GLU A 163 24.19 29.49 -26.06
C GLU A 163 24.55 29.09 -27.51
N ASN A 164 23.95 29.72 -28.54
CA ASN A 164 24.15 29.26 -29.93
C ASN A 164 24.66 30.31 -30.93
N ASP A 165 25.23 31.42 -30.46
CA ASP A 165 26.01 32.34 -31.30
C ASP A 165 27.28 32.77 -30.53
N GLU A 166 28.32 31.93 -30.58
CA GLU A 166 29.74 32.30 -30.70
C GLU A 166 30.61 31.03 -30.63
N GLU A 167 31.18 30.65 -31.77
CA GLU A 167 32.34 29.74 -31.84
C GLU A 167 33.56 30.50 -31.29
N ASP A 168 34.16 30.05 -30.18
CA ASP A 168 35.62 30.01 -30.06
C ASP A 168 36.09 29.00 -28.99
N GLU A 169 37.23 28.39 -29.30
CA GLU A 169 37.88 27.26 -28.65
C GLU A 169 38.40 27.61 -27.23
N GLY A 170 38.26 26.67 -26.28
CA GLY A 170 38.96 26.79 -25.01
C GLY A 170 38.49 25.83 -23.92
N GLU A 171 39.23 24.74 -23.77
CA GLU A 171 39.58 24.06 -22.51
C GLU A 171 38.67 24.36 -21.29
N ALA A 172 37.83 23.41 -20.90
CA ALA A 172 38.18 22.42 -19.89
C ALA A 172 38.31 22.98 -18.46
N TYR A 173 37.58 22.31 -17.57
CA TYR A 173 37.82 22.18 -16.14
C TYR A 173 37.32 23.26 -15.17
N LEU A 174 36.53 22.71 -14.24
CA LEU A 174 36.67 22.84 -12.79
C LEU A 174 36.08 24.07 -12.07
N LEU A 175 35.17 23.70 -11.15
CA LEU A 175 34.98 24.26 -9.80
C LEU A 175 34.37 25.67 -9.70
N GLY A 176 33.57 25.99 -8.70
CA GLY A 176 33.29 25.26 -7.48
C GLY A 176 32.44 26.14 -6.57
N PHE A 177 31.73 25.49 -5.67
CA PHE A 177 31.32 26.13 -4.43
C PHE A 177 32.47 25.90 -3.44
N SER A 178 33.26 26.95 -3.15
CA SER A 178 34.02 27.11 -1.89
C SER A 178 33.15 28.01 -0.98
N ASP A 179 33.14 27.93 0.35
CA ASP A 179 34.06 27.38 1.33
C ASP A 179 33.30 26.99 2.61
N GLY A 180 33.93 26.12 3.42
CA GLY A 180 33.61 26.00 4.85
C GLY A 180 34.03 24.69 5.52
N GLU A 181 35.34 24.42 5.57
CA GLU A 181 36.14 23.57 6.51
C GLU A 181 35.40 22.55 7.42
N ALA A 182 35.61 21.24 7.24
CA ALA A 182 36.73 20.41 7.72
C ALA A 182 36.69 20.03 9.23
N SER A 183 36.36 18.77 9.53
CA SER A 183 37.19 17.90 10.40
C SER A 183 36.78 16.41 10.33
N SER A 184 37.70 15.62 9.77
CA SER A 184 38.11 14.23 10.10
C SER A 184 37.09 13.08 10.17
N GLU A 185 37.19 12.19 9.16
CA GLU A 185 37.44 10.73 9.18
C GLU A 185 37.28 9.97 10.54
N GLU A 186 36.69 8.78 10.62
CA GLU A 186 37.06 7.51 9.93
C GLU A 186 35.91 6.47 9.91
N GLY A 187 35.92 5.56 8.91
CA GLY A 187 35.55 4.15 9.13
C GLY A 187 34.30 3.56 8.44
N PHE A 188 34.31 3.46 7.11
CA PHE A 188 33.41 2.56 6.36
C PHE A 188 33.95 1.13 6.42
N THR A 189 33.16 0.18 6.93
CA THR A 189 33.32 -1.24 6.60
C THR A 189 32.02 -1.77 5.98
N GLY A 190 32.11 -2.10 4.70
CA GLY A 190 31.38 -3.15 3.97
C GLY A 190 29.89 -3.35 4.23
N ASN A 191 29.07 -2.85 3.30
CA ASN A 191 27.76 -3.43 2.99
C ASN A 191 27.93 -4.84 2.37
N THR A 192 27.08 -5.79 2.76
CA THR A 192 26.32 -6.69 1.85
C THR A 192 25.48 -7.67 2.69
N THR A 193 24.20 -7.36 2.90
CA THR A 193 23.19 -8.37 3.26
C THR A 193 22.23 -8.52 2.08
N GLU A 194 22.65 -9.34 1.11
CA GLU A 194 21.74 -9.88 0.10
C GLU A 194 20.84 -10.92 0.77
N CYS A 195 19.53 -10.71 0.72
CA CYS A 195 18.54 -11.74 1.03
C CYS A 195 18.31 -12.58 -0.23
N ASN A 196 18.94 -13.74 -0.32
CA ASN A 196 18.55 -14.77 -1.28
C ASN A 196 17.34 -15.54 -0.75
N ILE A 197 16.22 -15.46 -1.45
CA ILE A 197 15.06 -16.33 -1.27
C ILE A 197 15.31 -17.58 -2.11
N SER A 198 15.33 -18.75 -1.47
CA SER A 198 15.34 -20.08 -2.11
C SER A 198 13.92 -20.62 -2.24
#